data_AF-A0A7S3NCF5-F1
#
_entry.id   AF-A0A7S3NCF5-F1
#
_cell.length_a   1.000
_cell.length_b   1.000
_cell.length_c   1.000
_cell.angle_alpha   90.00
_cell.angle_beta   90.00
_cell.angle_gamma   90.00
#
_symmetry.space_group_name_H-M   'P 1'
#
loop_
_entity.id
_entity.type
_entity.pdbx_description
1 polymer ?
#
loop_
_entity_poly.entity_id
_entity_poly.type
_entity_poly.pdbx_seq_one_letter_code
_entity_poly.pdbx_strand_id
1 'polypeptide(L)'
;AMLYGTVPFKAHNMKDLHASIITAKYSLKDTISAHAIDLIQHILEPDPDKRYSIPQILSHPWFDDINEDIELFNDQEKEKILKEFTYNNTGRYNRNADNLQLSRDEMNNTGTTDSFT
;
A
#
# COMPACT_ATOMS: atom_id res chain seq x y z
N ALA A 1 3.31 -11.12 -10.23
CA ALA A 1 4.45 -11.78 -9.55
C ALA A 1 3.98 -12.60 -8.36
N MET A 2 3.36 -12.00 -7.34
CA MET A 2 2.97 -12.73 -6.13
C MET A 2 1.94 -13.84 -6.37
N LEU A 3 0.85 -13.55 -7.10
CA LEU A 3 -0.22 -14.53 -7.31
C LEU A 3 0.12 -15.68 -8.29
N TYR A 4 1.03 -15.45 -9.23
CA TYR A 4 1.37 -16.40 -10.31
C TYR A 4 2.83 -16.87 -10.29
N GLY A 5 3.62 -16.45 -9.31
CA GLY A 5 5.09 -16.68 -9.26
C GLY A 5 5.87 -16.08 -10.42
N THR A 6 5.22 -15.29 -11.29
CA THR A 6 5.80 -14.78 -12.53
C THR A 6 5.35 -13.34 -12.81
N VAL A 7 6.21 -12.58 -13.50
CA VAL A 7 5.88 -11.22 -13.94
C VAL A 7 4.87 -11.25 -15.10
N PRO A 8 3.95 -10.25 -15.19
CA PRO A 8 2.89 -10.23 -16.19
C PRO A 8 3.41 -10.05 -17.62
N PHE A 9 4.54 -9.38 -17.80
CA PHE A 9 5.16 -9.15 -19.11
C PHE A 9 6.52 -9.85 -19.18
N LYS A 10 6.71 -10.70 -20.19
CA LYS A 10 7.98 -11.38 -20.49
C LYS A 10 8.22 -11.35 -21.99
N ALA A 11 9.44 -11.02 -22.38
CA ALA A 11 9.87 -11.08 -23.78
C ALA A 11 11.37 -11.40 -23.86
N HIS A 12 11.81 -11.82 -25.04
CA HIS A 12 13.22 -12.16 -25.31
C HIS A 12 14.08 -10.93 -25.61
N ASN A 13 13.46 -9.78 -25.89
CA ASN A 13 14.15 -8.52 -26.15
C ASN A 13 13.38 -7.33 -25.56
N MET A 14 14.07 -6.22 -25.35
CA MET A 14 13.50 -5.01 -24.74
C MET A 14 12.37 -4.39 -25.58
N LYS A 15 12.47 -4.44 -26.91
CA LYS A 15 11.46 -3.84 -27.80
C LYS A 15 10.10 -4.53 -27.63
N ASP A 16 10.10 -5.85 -27.64
CA ASP A 16 8.89 -6.67 -27.47
C ASP A 16 8.34 -6.57 -26.04
N LEU A 17 9.22 -6.41 -25.04
CA LEU A 17 8.82 -6.14 -23.67
C LEU A 17 8.06 -4.81 -23.56
N HIS A 18 8.63 -3.73 -24.11
CA HIS A 18 7.98 -2.42 -24.12
C HIS A 18 6.66 -2.46 -24.89
N ALA A 19 6.61 -3.12 -26.04
CA ALA A 19 5.38 -3.30 -26.79
C ALA A 19 4.31 -4.06 -25.99
N SER A 20 4.70 -5.10 -25.24
CA SER A 20 3.78 -5.87 -24.40
C SER A 20 3.23 -5.05 -23.22
N ILE A 21 4.06 -4.19 -22.64
CA ILE A 21 3.66 -3.26 -21.57
C ILE A 21 2.66 -2.22 -22.10
N ILE A 22 2.96 -1.60 -23.25
CA ILE A 22 2.10 -0.57 -23.86
C ILE A 22 0.75 -1.16 -24.30
N THR A 23 0.77 -2.36 -24.88
CA THR A 23 -0.45 -3.06 -25.31
C THR A 23 -1.18 -3.76 -24.16
N ALA A 24 -0.62 -3.74 -22.94
CA ALA A 24 -1.10 -4.48 -21.79
C ALA A 24 -1.42 -5.96 -22.10
N LYS A 25 -0.60 -6.60 -22.94
CA LYS A 25 -0.79 -8.00 -23.33
C LYS A 25 -0.18 -8.93 -22.28
N TYR A 26 -1.02 -9.45 -21.39
CA TYR A 26 -0.66 -10.47 -20.40
C TYR A 26 -1.74 -11.58 -20.36
N SER A 27 -1.37 -12.75 -19.85
CA SER A 27 -2.29 -13.89 -19.69
C SER A 27 -2.51 -14.14 -18.20
N LEU A 28 -3.77 -14.05 -17.79
CA LEU A 28 -4.23 -14.52 -16.48
C LEU A 28 -4.80 -15.93 -16.65
N LYS A 29 -4.58 -16.79 -15.67
CA LYS A 29 -5.17 -18.14 -15.63
C LYS A 29 -6.30 -18.15 -14.60
N ASP A 30 -7.31 -18.97 -14.80
CA ASP A 30 -8.49 -19.05 -13.91
C ASP A 30 -8.21 -19.73 -12.56
N THR A 31 -6.95 -19.78 -12.12
CA THR A 31 -6.50 -20.44 -10.89
C THR A 31 -6.61 -19.56 -9.65
N ILE A 32 -6.97 -18.28 -9.80
CA ILE A 32 -7.07 -17.31 -8.70
C ILE A 32 -8.50 -16.75 -8.61
N SER A 33 -8.82 -16.07 -7.51
CA SER A 33 -10.16 -15.52 -7.29
C SER A 33 -10.55 -14.50 -8.36
N ALA A 34 -11.85 -14.46 -8.71
CA ALA A 34 -12.36 -13.53 -9.72
C ALA A 34 -12.09 -12.07 -9.33
N HIS A 35 -12.23 -11.71 -8.06
CA HIS A 35 -11.89 -10.37 -7.55
C HIS A 35 -10.40 -10.03 -7.70
N ALA A 36 -9.49 -11.00 -7.56
CA ALA A 36 -8.07 -10.76 -7.79
C ALA A 36 -7.77 -10.50 -9.27
N ILE A 37 -8.42 -11.24 -10.16
CA ILE A 37 -8.32 -11.06 -11.62
C ILE A 37 -8.80 -9.67 -12.01
N ASP A 38 -9.99 -9.30 -11.53
CA ASP A 38 -10.61 -8.01 -11.83
C ASP A 38 -9.75 -6.84 -11.35
N LEU A 39 -9.21 -6.93 -10.12
CA LEU A 39 -8.30 -5.91 -9.60
C LEU A 39 -7.04 -5.77 -10.46
N ILE A 40 -6.41 -6.88 -10.86
CA ILE A 40 -5.20 -6.85 -11.70
C ILE A 40 -5.51 -6.18 -13.04
N GLN A 41 -6.68 -6.43 -13.62
CA GLN A 41 -7.08 -5.82 -14.89
C GLN A 41 -7.15 -4.29 -14.80
N HIS A 42 -7.78 -3.77 -13.74
CA HIS A 42 -7.88 -2.32 -13.53
C HIS A 42 -6.55 -1.65 -13.15
N ILE A 43 -5.62 -2.38 -12.52
CA ILE A 43 -4.27 -1.87 -12.22
C ILE A 43 -3.38 -1.86 -13.46
N LEU A 44 -3.47 -2.90 -14.30
CA LEU A 44 -2.70 -3.05 -15.53
C LEU A 44 -3.40 -2.44 -16.76
N GLU A 45 -4.38 -1.56 -16.53
CA GLU A 45 -5.07 -0.83 -17.58
C GLU A 45 -4.07 0.07 -18.34
N PRO A 46 -3.94 -0.07 -19.68
CA PRO A 46 -3.01 0.73 -20.48
C PRO A 46 -3.36 2.22 -20.51
N ASP A 47 -4.65 2.55 -20.47
CA ASP A 47 -5.14 3.92 -20.44
C ASP A 47 -5.03 4.50 -19.00
N PRO A 48 -4.17 5.50 -18.76
CA PRO A 48 -3.98 6.05 -17.42
C PRO A 48 -5.25 6.70 -16.84
N ASP A 49 -6.15 7.20 -17.68
CA ASP A 49 -7.39 7.85 -17.23
C ASP A 49 -8.44 6.84 -16.75
N LYS A 50 -8.35 5.58 -17.23
CA LYS A 50 -9.20 4.47 -16.82
C LYS A 50 -8.58 3.62 -15.72
N ARG A 51 -7.27 3.72 -15.53
CA ARG A 51 -6.55 3.00 -14.49
C ARG A 51 -7.04 3.43 -13.11
N TYR A 52 -7.26 2.46 -12.24
CA TYR A 52 -7.70 2.77 -10.89
C TYR A 52 -6.68 3.62 -10.13
N SER A 53 -7.20 4.68 -9.52
CA SER A 53 -6.51 5.46 -8.49
C SER A 53 -6.37 4.65 -7.20
N ILE A 54 -5.46 5.08 -6.31
CA ILE A 54 -5.23 4.41 -5.03
C ILE A 54 -6.52 4.25 -4.19
N PRO A 55 -7.39 5.28 -4.04
CA PRO A 55 -8.64 5.10 -3.31
C PRO A 55 -9.56 4.04 -3.93
N GLN A 56 -9.62 3.98 -5.27
CA GLN A 56 -10.44 2.98 -5.98
C GLN A 56 -9.90 1.56 -5.78
N ILE A 57 -8.57 1.40 -5.78
CA ILE A 57 -7.90 0.12 -5.50
C ILE A 57 -8.25 -0.36 -4.09
N LEU A 58 -8.17 0.52 -3.09
CA LEU A 58 -8.46 0.16 -1.69
C LEU A 58 -9.93 -0.14 -1.45
N SER A 59 -10.84 0.47 -2.21
CA SER A 59 -12.28 0.18 -2.16
C SER A 59 -12.70 -1.06 -2.97
N HIS A 60 -11.76 -1.78 -3.57
CA HIS A 60 -12.08 -2.91 -4.42
C HIS A 60 -12.47 -4.14 -3.59
N PRO A 61 -13.47 -4.96 -4.01
CA PRO A 61 -13.92 -6.14 -3.26
C PRO A 61 -12.87 -7.19 -2.92
N TRP A 62 -11.68 -7.10 -3.52
CA TRP A 62 -10.55 -7.95 -3.16
C TRP A 62 -9.98 -7.63 -1.77
N PHE A 63 -10.25 -6.42 -1.24
CA PHE A 63 -9.83 -5.97 0.08
C PHE A 63 -10.94 -6.06 1.15
N ASP A 64 -12.18 -6.41 0.80
CA ASP A 64 -13.33 -6.39 1.73
C ASP A 64 -13.18 -7.32 2.95
N ASP A 65 -12.44 -8.42 2.81
CA ASP A 65 -12.23 -9.41 3.88
C ASP A 65 -11.05 -9.08 4.80
N ILE A 66 -10.46 -7.88 4.70
CA ILE A 66 -9.29 -7.50 5.49
C ILE A 66 -9.74 -6.81 6.77
N ASN A 67 -9.29 -7.36 7.89
CA ASN A 67 -9.39 -6.67 9.17
C ASN A 67 -8.32 -5.55 9.20
N GLU A 68 -8.73 -4.30 9.35
CA GLU A 68 -7.78 -3.17 9.44
C GLU A 68 -6.98 -3.19 10.75
N ASP A 69 -7.50 -3.84 11.79
CA ASP A 69 -6.89 -3.94 13.12
C ASP A 69 -6.01 -5.19 13.28
N ILE A 70 -5.30 -5.60 12.22
CA ILE A 70 -4.35 -6.71 12.32
C ILE A 70 -3.06 -6.19 12.98
N GLU A 71 -2.86 -6.56 14.25
CA GLU A 71 -1.57 -6.43 14.91
C GLU A 71 -0.57 -7.45 14.32
N LEU A 72 0.15 -7.03 13.27
CA LEU A 72 1.13 -7.86 12.57
C LEU A 72 2.40 -8.15 13.37
N PHE A 73 2.72 -7.28 14.33
CA PHE A 73 3.96 -7.32 15.11
C PHE A 73 3.65 -7.10 16.58
N ASN A 74 4.32 -7.83 17.45
CA ASN A 74 4.29 -7.52 18.88
C ASN A 74 5.16 -6.27 19.19
N ASP A 75 5.04 -5.74 20.39
CA ASP A 75 5.73 -4.49 20.76
C ASP A 75 7.26 -4.60 20.69
N GLN A 76 7.83 -5.77 20.96
CA GLN A 76 9.28 -6.00 20.85
C GLN A 76 9.75 -6.01 19.38
N GLU A 77 8.96 -6.60 18.49
CA GLU A 77 9.21 -6.59 17.05
C GLU A 77 9.07 -5.18 16.49
N LYS A 78 8.05 -4.42 16.92
CA LYS A 78 7.87 -3.00 16.55
C LYS A 78 9.07 -2.17 16.96
N GLU A 79 9.57 -2.33 18.19
CA GLU A 79 10.76 -1.62 18.69
C GLU A 79 12.01 -1.95 17.86
N LYS A 80 12.20 -3.23 17.52
CA LYS A 80 13.31 -3.68 16.70
C LYS A 80 13.24 -3.12 15.28
N ILE A 81 12.08 -3.17 14.63
CA ILE A 81 11.85 -2.59 13.29
C ILE A 81 12.15 -1.08 13.33
N LEU A 82 11.60 -0.35 14.29
CA LEU A 82 11.81 1.09 14.41
C LEU A 82 13.30 1.42 14.55
N LYS A 83 14.02 0.67 15.39
CA LYS A 83 15.46 0.85 15.58
C LYS A 83 16.25 0.60 14.30
N GLU A 84 15.96 -0.46 13.56
CA GLU A 84 16.67 -0.78 12.31
C GLU A 84 16.39 0.22 11.18
N PHE A 85 15.15 0.68 11.01
CA PHE A 85 14.78 1.62 9.95
C PHE A 85 15.21 3.07 10.21
N THR A 86 15.29 3.50 11.49
CA THR A 86 15.74 4.85 11.85
C THR A 86 17.26 4.96 11.90
N TYR A 87 17.98 3.88 12.23
CA TYR A 87 19.44 3.90 12.36
C TYR A 87 20.17 3.97 11.01
N ASN A 88 19.56 3.47 9.93
CA ASN A 88 20.15 3.52 8.57
C ASN A 88 19.77 4.77 7.76
N ASN A 89 19.03 5.72 8.34
CA ASN A 89 18.53 6.90 7.65
C ASN A 89 19.00 8.21 8.31
N THR A 90 20.31 8.42 8.36
CA THR A 90 20.92 9.69 8.79
C THR A 90 20.80 10.82 7.74
N GLY A 91 19.95 10.67 6.71
CA GLY A 91 19.89 11.62 5.58
C GLY A 91 18.51 11.98 5.01
N ARG A 92 17.40 11.35 5.44
CA ARG A 92 16.05 11.76 5.01
C ARG A 92 15.28 12.29 6.22
N TYR A 93 15.47 13.58 6.48
CA TYR A 93 14.59 14.35 7.37
C TYR A 93 13.13 14.08 7.03
N ASN A 94 12.41 13.67 8.07
CA ASN A 94 11.04 13.17 8.06
C ASN A 94 10.06 14.37 7.99
N ARG A 95 9.49 14.66 6.81
CA ARG A 95 8.44 15.68 6.63
C ARG A 95 7.16 15.40 7.44
N ASN A 96 7.02 14.20 7.98
CA ASN A 96 5.81 13.77 8.69
C ASN A 96 5.98 13.76 10.22
N ALA A 97 7.16 14.09 10.76
CA ALA A 97 7.39 14.16 12.21
C ALA A 97 6.56 15.28 12.86
N ASP A 98 6.41 16.42 12.17
CA ASP A 98 5.69 17.58 12.72
C ASP A 98 4.18 17.30 12.90
N ASN A 99 3.57 16.45 12.06
CA ASN A 99 2.15 16.11 12.15
C ASN A 99 1.80 15.14 13.30
N LEU A 100 2.76 14.31 13.74
CA LEU A 100 2.58 13.39 14.88
C LEU A 100 2.75 14.09 16.23
N GLN A 101 3.54 15.17 16.28
CA GLN A 101 3.69 16.00 17.48
C GLN A 101 2.41 16.82 17.72
N LEU A 102 1.89 17.48 16.67
CA LEU A 102 0.69 18.31 16.73
C LEU A 102 -0.55 17.54 17.24
N SER A 103 -0.75 16.31 16.76
CA SER A 103 -1.90 15.49 17.16
C SER A 103 -1.77 14.91 18.57
N ARG A 104 -0.53 14.74 19.09
CA ARG A 104 -0.28 14.29 20.46
C ARG A 104 -0.45 15.41 21.49
N ASP A 105 -0.15 16.65 21.09
CA ASP A 105 -0.31 17.82 21.96
C ASP A 105 -1.77 18.30 22.06
N GLU A 106 -2.58 18.13 21.02
CA GLU A 106 -4.02 18.44 21.05
C GLU A 106 -4.83 17.50 21.96
N MET A 107 -4.44 16.22 22.09
CA MET A 107 -5.10 15.27 23.00
C MET A 107 -4.75 15.50 24.48
N ASN A 108 -3.65 16.17 24.78
CA ASN A 108 -3.18 16.39 26.16
C ASN A 108 -3.74 17.67 26.82
N ASN A 109 -4.44 18.53 26.07
CA ASN A 109 -4.93 19.82 26.59
C ASN A 109 -6.44 19.88 26.88
N THR A 110 -7.17 18.75 26.87
CA THR A 110 -8.62 18.72 27.16
C THR A 110 -9.00 18.08 28.50
N GLY A 111 -8.02 17.80 29.37
CA GLY A 111 -8.27 17.31 30.72
C GLY A 111 -7.89 18.33 31.79
N THR A 112 -8.87 18.74 32.60
CA THR A 112 -8.79 19.59 33.83
C THR A 112 -8.71 21.09 33.53
N THR A 113 -9.64 21.99 33.87
CA THR A 113 -10.55 22.18 35.02
C THR A 113 -11.86 22.83 34.50
N ASP A 114 -13.06 22.61 35.04
CA ASP A 114 -13.53 23.27 36.26
C ASP A 114 -14.77 22.55 36.82
N SER A 115 -14.70 22.19 38.11
CA SER A 115 -15.86 21.89 38.93
C SER A 115 -15.82 22.78 40.17
N PHE A 116 -16.93 23.51 40.37
CA PHE A 116 -17.38 24.24 41.57
C PHE A 116 -16.62 25.50 42.00
N THR A 117 -17.23 26.66 41.75
CA THR A 117 -18.00 27.37 42.78
C THR A 117 -19.22 28.03 42.14
#